data_AF-A0A2C9DSD0-F1
#
_entry.id   AF-A0A2C9DSD0-F1
#
_cell.length_a   1.000
_cell.length_b   1.000
_cell.length_c   1.000
_cell.angle_alpha   90.00
_cell.angle_beta   90.00
_cell.angle_gamma   90.00
#
_symmetry.space_group_name_H-M   'P 1'
#
loop_
_entity.id
_entity.type
_entity.pdbx_description
1 polymer ?
#
loop_
_entity_poly.entity_id
_entity_poly.type
_entity_poly.pdbx_seq_one_letter_code
_entity_poly.pdbx_strand_id
1 'polypeptide(L)'
;MLPEIYLLTYSVWQYSTLIVNQLVFWFDEKYLLFNFAQTKKTKQGFPLNTTKSPIKFLPTPCGCEVGRRSITTISKGKEQDSIEYNSKTLLNKAVSDSCKTIPNNNSYHLSLSEENFLEWFRGLVDGEGCFYIKVSDISIRFRFDIYMHKDDSEMLKYIAERLGVGRVYIGDHFTSYVVSNQKDLLNIISIFDKYPLNTTKNLNFISFKKGYILYYNRTSSRVSPELREKILNIKNHMNKLQVNFKQPDGHEIKITPYWLLGLTEGEGYFSVASKTLRMEFGLGLTAGEIEVLKGIQEFLLGLPGQYKITRKDTNVLGLLVSSKAKDENSKPMARLYTYKTDYITNVLVPYFDSLTWLSKKELDYRDWKLILRLKNQGKHFMDEGKEVISLIANGMNNNRLSSNLPKKRTNLSLSSEDIQKKAIELLSLPSNYELQLDGKILIKSSGSYLKGRGNLGVKVVDEEGKLIFNFNSIKDCALFFNVHSRTIIRKLDQGNTLEFKGQNLVFKREVSLLP
;
A
#
# COMPACT_ATOMS: atom_id res chain seq x y z
N MET A 1 30.57 -2.02 68.55
CA MET A 1 31.83 -1.91 67.77
C MET A 1 31.74 -0.65 66.93
N LEU A 2 32.84 0.10 66.78
CA LEU A 2 33.05 1.41 66.12
C LEU A 2 34.49 1.41 65.53
N PRO A 3 35.00 2.39 64.73
CA PRO A 3 34.40 3.55 64.03
C PRO A 3 34.04 3.21 62.54
N GLU A 4 33.67 4.08 61.57
CA GLU A 4 33.62 5.55 61.34
C GLU A 4 34.79 6.23 60.55
N ILE A 5 34.48 7.33 59.82
CA ILE A 5 35.33 8.29 59.03
C ILE A 5 36.13 7.73 57.81
N TYR A 6 36.44 8.43 56.69
CA TYR A 6 36.61 9.88 56.39
C TYR A 6 35.97 10.39 55.05
N LEU A 7 36.09 11.71 54.80
CA LEU A 7 35.41 12.55 53.77
C LEU A 7 36.38 13.26 52.79
N LEU A 8 35.82 13.84 51.70
CA LEU A 8 36.21 15.04 50.88
C LEU A 8 35.94 14.76 49.37
N THR A 9 35.04 15.35 48.56
CA THR A 9 34.24 16.61 48.43
C THR A 9 34.91 17.82 47.76
N TYR A 10 34.38 18.27 46.60
CA TYR A 10 34.32 19.65 46.02
C TYR A 10 33.52 19.52 44.67
N SER A 11 32.20 19.80 44.55
CA SER A 11 31.48 21.09 44.35
C SER A 11 31.69 21.74 42.95
N VAL A 12 30.78 22.46 42.25
CA VAL A 12 29.64 23.35 42.61
C VAL A 12 28.49 23.30 41.54
N TRP A 13 27.26 23.63 41.99
CA TRP A 13 25.95 24.04 41.37
C TRP A 13 25.78 24.13 39.83
N GLN A 14 24.64 23.71 39.22
CA GLN A 14 23.25 24.26 39.25
C GLN A 14 23.04 25.70 38.73
N TYR A 15 22.20 25.88 37.69
CA TYR A 15 20.94 26.65 37.72
C TYR A 15 20.12 26.45 36.41
N SER A 16 18.96 27.13 36.25
CA SER A 16 17.88 26.71 35.33
C SER A 16 17.17 27.84 34.56
N THR A 17 16.45 27.42 33.50
CA THR A 17 15.19 28.00 32.93
C THR A 17 15.14 29.41 32.29
N LEU A 18 14.75 29.38 31.00
CA LEU A 18 13.88 30.33 30.27
C LEU A 18 14.40 31.70 29.78
N ILE A 19 13.58 32.30 28.88
CA ILE A 19 13.71 33.59 28.18
C ILE A 19 14.79 33.59 27.05
N VAL A 20 14.61 34.17 25.85
CA VAL A 20 13.54 34.24 24.83
C VAL A 20 14.00 35.27 23.77
N ASN A 21 13.86 34.93 22.48
CA ASN A 21 13.89 35.81 21.28
C ASN A 21 15.22 36.38 20.70
N GLN A 22 15.17 36.45 19.36
CA GLN A 22 15.92 37.30 18.41
C GLN A 22 17.45 37.17 18.26
N LEU A 23 17.84 36.43 17.22
CA LEU A 23 18.66 36.97 16.12
C LEU A 23 18.09 36.46 14.78
N VAL A 24 18.11 37.28 13.73
CA VAL A 24 17.38 37.04 12.45
C VAL A 24 18.20 37.60 11.27
N PHE A 25 18.07 36.96 10.09
CA PHE A 25 18.71 37.32 8.79
C PHE A 25 20.24 37.09 8.75
N TRP A 26 20.90 36.73 7.64
CA TRP A 26 20.54 36.39 6.23
C TRP A 26 21.58 35.33 5.75
N PHE A 27 21.43 34.55 4.67
CA PHE A 27 20.41 34.37 3.62
C PHE A 27 20.35 32.84 3.29
N ASP A 28 19.82 32.24 2.21
CA ASP A 28 19.24 32.67 0.93
C ASP A 28 17.98 31.83 0.64
N GLU A 29 17.09 32.36 -0.19
CA GLU A 29 15.86 31.67 -0.61
C GLU A 29 15.88 31.35 -2.11
N LYS A 30 15.78 30.06 -2.46
CA LYS A 30 15.31 29.66 -3.79
C LYS A 30 14.76 28.23 -3.85
N TYR A 31 13.68 28.09 -4.63
CA TYR A 31 13.00 26.86 -5.04
C TYR A 31 12.35 25.98 -3.96
N LEU A 32 11.10 26.32 -3.59
CA LEU A 32 10.00 25.33 -3.50
C LEU A 32 8.60 25.99 -3.40
N LEU A 33 8.11 26.54 -4.53
CA LEU A 33 6.71 26.95 -4.71
C LEU A 33 6.22 26.51 -6.10
N PHE A 34 4.88 26.41 -6.24
CA PHE A 34 4.13 25.85 -7.39
C PHE A 34 4.32 24.33 -7.61
N ASN A 35 3.26 23.53 -7.80
CA ASN A 35 1.95 23.83 -8.39
C ASN A 35 0.73 23.41 -7.54
N PHE A 36 -0.24 24.31 -7.44
CA PHE A 36 -1.68 24.00 -7.51
C PHE A 36 -2.42 25.24 -8.04
N ALA A 37 -2.68 25.28 -9.35
CA ALA A 37 -3.54 26.32 -9.95
C ALA A 37 -5.00 25.99 -9.62
N GLN A 38 -5.74 26.86 -8.94
CA GLN A 38 -6.45 28.00 -9.53
C GLN A 38 -7.31 27.66 -10.77
N THR A 39 -8.62 27.47 -10.52
CA THR A 39 -9.67 27.77 -11.49
C THR A 39 -10.49 28.96 -10.97
N LYS A 40 -10.37 30.12 -11.62
CA LYS A 40 -11.03 31.37 -11.20
C LYS A 40 -11.65 32.10 -12.41
N LYS A 41 -12.91 31.80 -12.70
CA LYS A 41 -13.86 32.57 -13.54
C LYS A 41 -15.28 32.24 -13.06
N THR A 42 -16.25 33.14 -12.93
CA THR A 42 -16.25 34.62 -12.98
C THR A 42 -17.48 35.09 -12.18
N LYS A 43 -17.40 36.20 -11.42
CA LYS A 43 -18.58 36.78 -10.75
C LYS A 43 -19.09 38.01 -11.51
N GLN A 44 -20.39 38.04 -11.77
CA GLN A 44 -21.20 39.25 -11.91
C GLN A 44 -22.46 39.06 -11.04
N GLY A 45 -22.94 40.12 -10.38
CA GLY A 45 -24.31 40.17 -9.85
C GLY A 45 -25.28 40.60 -10.97
N PHE A 46 -26.60 40.70 -10.80
CA PHE A 46 -27.52 40.68 -9.64
C PHE A 46 -28.90 40.18 -10.17
N PRO A 47 -30.01 40.11 -9.39
CA PRO A 47 -30.21 40.24 -7.94
C PRO A 47 -30.84 38.97 -7.33
N LEU A 48 -31.39 39.07 -6.11
CA LEU A 48 -32.27 38.05 -5.54
C LEU A 48 -33.59 37.98 -6.33
N ASN A 49 -34.23 36.81 -6.35
CA ASN A 49 -35.69 36.75 -6.41
C ASN A 49 -36.22 35.56 -5.60
N THR A 50 -37.37 35.73 -4.95
CA THR A 50 -37.93 34.77 -3.98
C THR A 50 -39.15 34.06 -4.52
N THR A 51 -39.17 32.73 -4.47
CA THR A 51 -40.44 31.96 -4.52
C THR A 51 -40.32 30.65 -3.75
N LYS A 52 -41.39 30.31 -3.02
CA LYS A 52 -41.58 29.00 -2.36
C LYS A 52 -42.49 28.13 -3.25
N SER A 53 -42.13 26.88 -3.48
CA SER A 53 -43.10 25.78 -3.64
C SER A 53 -42.41 24.40 -3.62
N PRO A 54 -43.09 23.32 -3.16
CA PRO A 54 -42.46 22.03 -2.93
C PRO A 54 -42.67 21.02 -4.08
N ILE A 55 -41.66 20.17 -4.32
CA ILE A 55 -41.81 18.97 -5.16
C ILE A 55 -42.18 17.78 -4.24
N LYS A 56 -43.20 17.02 -4.65
CA LYS A 56 -43.78 15.91 -3.87
C LYS A 56 -43.05 14.60 -4.14
N PHE A 57 -42.93 13.75 -3.12
CA PHE A 57 -42.79 12.31 -3.31
C PHE A 57 -44.11 11.71 -3.81
N LEU A 58 -44.05 10.70 -4.69
CA LEU A 58 -45.06 9.65 -4.97
C LEU A 58 -44.34 8.53 -5.79
N PRO A 59 -44.91 7.32 -6.03
CA PRO A 59 -44.23 6.12 -5.56
C PRO A 59 -43.89 5.07 -6.64
N THR A 60 -43.24 4.00 -6.19
CA THR A 60 -43.04 2.74 -6.92
C THR A 60 -44.34 1.97 -7.17
N PRO A 61 -44.55 1.41 -8.37
CA PRO A 61 -45.36 0.21 -8.60
C PRO A 61 -44.52 -1.07 -8.48
N CYS A 62 -45.15 -2.19 -8.16
CA CYS A 62 -44.59 -3.55 -8.27
C CYS A 62 -45.34 -4.33 -9.36
N GLY A 63 -44.75 -5.37 -9.95
CA GLY A 63 -45.52 -6.36 -10.71
C GLY A 63 -44.75 -7.19 -11.76
N CYS A 64 -44.33 -8.40 -11.34
CA CYS A 64 -44.27 -9.64 -12.15
C CYS A 64 -43.42 -9.64 -13.46
N GLU A 65 -43.17 -10.74 -14.20
CA GLU A 65 -43.63 -12.15 -14.17
C GLU A 65 -42.45 -13.16 -14.22
N VAL A 66 -42.77 -14.47 -14.18
CA VAL A 66 -41.82 -15.60 -14.13
C VAL A 66 -41.57 -16.21 -15.52
N GLY A 67 -40.31 -16.30 -15.93
CA GLY A 67 -39.89 -17.04 -17.14
C GLY A 67 -39.13 -18.33 -16.83
N ARG A 68 -39.79 -19.50 -16.95
CA ARG A 68 -39.12 -20.82 -16.85
C ARG A 68 -38.40 -21.17 -18.15
N ARG A 69 -37.17 -21.72 -18.07
CA ARG A 69 -36.60 -22.61 -19.11
C ARG A 69 -35.89 -23.81 -18.45
N SER A 70 -35.79 -24.89 -19.22
CA SER A 70 -35.68 -26.26 -18.69
C SER A 70 -34.24 -26.76 -18.51
N ILE A 71 -34.10 -27.75 -17.64
CA ILE A 71 -32.90 -28.58 -17.49
C ILE A 71 -32.92 -29.70 -18.54
N THR A 72 -31.75 -30.04 -19.09
CA THR A 72 -31.55 -31.22 -19.95
C THR A 72 -30.37 -32.04 -19.43
N THR A 73 -30.42 -33.37 -19.60
CA THR A 73 -29.72 -34.34 -18.75
C THR A 73 -28.28 -34.68 -19.19
N ILE A 74 -27.48 -35.13 -18.22
CA ILE A 74 -26.11 -35.66 -18.36
C ILE A 74 -26.11 -37.05 -19.04
N SER A 75 -25.07 -37.35 -19.82
CA SER A 75 -24.59 -38.72 -20.07
C SER A 75 -23.08 -38.82 -19.81
N LYS A 76 -22.56 -40.04 -19.55
CA LYS A 76 -21.15 -40.32 -19.27
C LYS A 76 -20.59 -41.33 -20.26
N GLY A 77 -19.33 -41.17 -20.65
CA GLY A 77 -18.49 -42.19 -21.28
C GLY A 77 -17.27 -42.53 -20.41
N LYS A 78 -16.58 -43.62 -20.71
CA LYS A 78 -15.41 -44.16 -20.00
C LYS A 78 -14.38 -44.72 -21.01
N GLU A 79 -13.26 -45.20 -20.47
CA GLU A 79 -12.22 -46.03 -21.11
C GLU A 79 -11.09 -45.29 -21.85
N GLN A 80 -9.93 -45.94 -22.05
CA GLN A 80 -8.86 -46.12 -21.04
C GLN A 80 -7.51 -46.45 -21.74
N ASP A 81 -6.42 -45.98 -21.14
CA ASP A 81 -4.99 -46.32 -21.28
C ASP A 81 -4.46 -47.12 -22.50
N SER A 82 -3.52 -46.50 -23.22
CA SER A 82 -2.29 -47.18 -23.66
C SER A 82 -1.12 -46.16 -23.75
N ILE A 83 0.12 -46.63 -23.57
CA ILE A 83 1.33 -45.78 -23.47
C ILE A 83 2.31 -46.17 -24.57
N GLU A 84 2.83 -45.18 -25.31
CA GLU A 84 4.07 -45.32 -26.05
C GLU A 84 4.94 -44.06 -25.89
N TYR A 85 6.25 -44.24 -25.73
CA TYR A 85 7.16 -43.23 -25.20
C TYR A 85 8.19 -42.81 -26.26
N ASN A 86 8.08 -41.58 -26.80
CA ASN A 86 8.93 -41.14 -27.91
C ASN A 86 9.49 -39.73 -27.68
N SER A 87 10.83 -39.60 -27.69
CA SER A 87 11.58 -38.52 -27.04
C SER A 87 11.65 -37.19 -27.81
N LYS A 88 10.90 -37.02 -28.90
CA LYS A 88 10.92 -35.81 -29.75
C LYS A 88 9.89 -34.74 -29.39
N THR A 89 8.94 -35.01 -28.49
CA THR A 89 7.87 -34.05 -28.12
C THR A 89 8.26 -33.01 -27.07
N LEU A 90 9.39 -33.18 -26.37
CA LEU A 90 9.79 -32.27 -25.28
C LEU A 90 10.23 -30.88 -25.75
N LEU A 91 10.77 -30.72 -26.97
CA LEU A 91 11.23 -29.42 -27.46
C LEU A 91 10.06 -28.50 -27.87
N ASN A 92 9.06 -29.04 -28.57
CA ASN A 92 7.92 -28.25 -29.05
C ASN A 92 6.98 -27.83 -27.91
N LYS A 93 6.98 -28.55 -26.79
CA LYS A 93 6.16 -28.24 -25.60
C LYS A 93 6.58 -26.94 -24.90
N ALA A 94 7.84 -26.51 -25.04
CA ALA A 94 8.35 -25.27 -24.48
C ALA A 94 7.96 -24.01 -25.29
N VAL A 95 7.45 -24.17 -26.51
CA VAL A 95 7.17 -23.04 -27.45
C VAL A 95 5.67 -22.75 -27.59
N SER A 96 4.79 -23.73 -27.29
CA SER A 96 3.33 -23.59 -27.43
C SER A 96 2.62 -22.92 -26.25
N ASP A 97 3.26 -22.77 -25.09
CA ASP A 97 2.60 -22.26 -23.87
C ASP A 97 2.59 -20.72 -23.73
N SER A 98 3.00 -20.01 -24.78
CA SER A 98 2.91 -18.53 -24.87
C SER A 98 1.64 -18.03 -25.57
N CYS A 99 0.82 -18.90 -26.16
CA CYS A 99 -0.45 -18.50 -26.79
C CYS A 99 -1.52 -19.62 -26.72
N LYS A 100 -2.45 -19.50 -25.77
CA LYS A 100 -3.69 -20.28 -25.72
C LYS A 100 -4.88 -19.34 -25.54
N THR A 101 -5.86 -19.46 -26.41
CA THR A 101 -7.14 -18.75 -26.31
C THR A 101 -7.90 -19.20 -25.06
N ILE A 102 -8.48 -18.24 -24.34
CA ILE A 102 -9.21 -18.51 -23.08
C ILE A 102 -10.53 -19.22 -23.41
N PRO A 103 -10.80 -20.42 -22.87
CA PRO A 103 -12.13 -21.02 -22.93
C PRO A 103 -13.08 -20.25 -22.00
N ASN A 104 -14.26 -19.88 -22.50
CA ASN A 104 -15.30 -19.30 -21.64
C ASN A 104 -15.83 -20.33 -20.63
N ASN A 105 -16.31 -19.83 -19.49
CA ASN A 105 -17.01 -20.54 -18.41
C ASN A 105 -16.15 -21.52 -17.57
N ASN A 106 -15.30 -20.97 -16.70
CA ASN A 106 -15.61 -20.93 -15.26
C ASN A 106 -14.58 -20.08 -14.49
N SER A 107 -15.04 -19.11 -13.71
CA SER A 107 -14.18 -18.15 -13.01
C SER A 107 -13.64 -18.71 -11.70
N TYR A 108 -12.47 -19.33 -11.75
CA TYR A 108 -11.61 -19.56 -10.58
C TYR A 108 -11.00 -18.23 -10.09
N HIS A 109 -11.85 -17.34 -9.56
CA HIS A 109 -11.39 -16.21 -8.78
C HIS A 109 -10.65 -16.77 -7.56
N LEU A 110 -9.40 -16.38 -7.33
CA LEU A 110 -8.69 -16.76 -6.10
C LEU A 110 -9.36 -16.03 -4.92
N SER A 111 -10.31 -16.70 -4.28
CA SER A 111 -10.99 -16.20 -3.10
C SER A 111 -10.06 -16.31 -1.89
N LEU A 112 -9.95 -15.23 -1.12
CA LEU A 112 -9.24 -15.24 0.15
C LEU A 112 -9.81 -16.33 1.08
N SER A 113 -8.96 -17.01 1.85
CA SER A 113 -9.42 -17.80 3.00
C SER A 113 -10.26 -16.92 3.94
N GLU A 114 -11.16 -17.52 4.73
CA GLU A 114 -12.06 -16.73 5.58
C GLU A 114 -11.29 -15.87 6.59
N GLU A 115 -10.20 -16.37 7.15
CA GLU A 115 -9.32 -15.60 8.02
C GLU A 115 -8.65 -14.42 7.29
N ASN A 116 -8.06 -14.65 6.11
CA ASN A 116 -7.42 -13.58 5.33
C ASN A 116 -8.44 -12.53 4.88
N PHE A 117 -9.67 -12.94 4.55
CA PHE A 117 -10.76 -12.04 4.22
C PHE A 117 -11.20 -11.19 5.41
N LEU A 118 -11.37 -11.78 6.60
CA LEU A 118 -11.79 -11.04 7.80
C LEU A 118 -10.68 -10.11 8.33
N GLU A 119 -9.41 -10.51 8.24
CA GLU A 119 -8.26 -9.64 8.51
C GLU A 119 -8.21 -8.45 7.53
N TRP A 120 -8.35 -8.71 6.23
CA TRP A 120 -8.42 -7.66 5.20
C TRP A 120 -9.63 -6.73 5.39
N PHE A 121 -10.80 -7.29 5.69
CA PHE A 121 -12.01 -6.52 5.95
C PHE A 121 -11.86 -5.65 7.20
N ARG A 122 -11.20 -6.14 8.26
CA ARG A 122 -10.82 -5.31 9.42
C ARG A 122 -9.91 -4.15 8.99
N GLY A 123 -8.92 -4.41 8.14
CA GLY A 123 -8.02 -3.38 7.61
C GLY A 123 -8.74 -2.28 6.84
N LEU A 124 -9.58 -2.67 5.87
CA LEU A 124 -10.38 -1.74 5.08
C LEU A 124 -11.35 -0.96 5.97
N VAL A 125 -11.97 -1.62 6.96
CA VAL A 125 -12.88 -0.96 7.90
C VAL A 125 -12.15 0.00 8.83
N ASP A 126 -10.91 -0.28 9.24
CA ASP A 126 -10.06 0.65 10.02
C ASP A 126 -9.76 1.97 9.28
N GLY A 127 -9.79 1.98 7.94
CA GLY A 127 -9.79 3.21 7.12
C GLY A 127 -11.21 3.71 6.83
N GLU A 128 -11.90 3.04 5.92
CA GLU A 128 -13.10 3.55 5.21
C GLU A 128 -14.44 3.25 5.92
N GLY A 129 -14.41 2.47 7.01
CA GLY A 129 -15.60 2.06 7.74
C GLY A 129 -16.22 3.16 8.62
N CYS A 130 -17.53 3.09 8.82
CA CYS A 130 -18.28 4.02 9.67
C CYS A 130 -19.37 3.30 10.48
N PHE A 131 -19.43 3.60 11.79
CA PHE A 131 -20.47 3.10 12.70
C PHE A 131 -21.38 4.26 13.11
N TYR A 132 -22.68 4.14 12.88
CA TYR A 132 -23.62 5.26 12.98
C TYR A 132 -24.90 4.91 13.75
N ILE A 133 -25.25 5.77 14.72
CA ILE A 133 -26.52 5.74 15.45
C ILE A 133 -27.34 6.98 15.06
N LYS A 134 -28.55 6.77 14.55
CA LYS A 134 -29.56 7.83 14.36
C LYS A 134 -30.63 7.71 15.44
N VAL A 135 -30.64 8.67 16.36
CA VAL A 135 -31.76 8.88 17.30
C VAL A 135 -32.75 9.87 16.66
N SER A 136 -34.04 9.56 16.73
CA SER A 136 -35.15 10.47 16.41
C SER A 136 -36.31 10.23 17.38
N ASP A 137 -37.33 11.09 17.36
CA ASP A 137 -38.38 11.09 18.39
C ASP A 137 -39.30 9.87 18.38
N ILE A 138 -39.25 9.10 17.29
CA ILE A 138 -40.09 7.93 17.01
C ILE A 138 -39.23 6.65 16.96
N SER A 139 -37.92 6.75 16.67
CA SER A 139 -37.10 5.57 16.35
C SER A 139 -35.62 5.79 16.70
N ILE A 140 -34.94 4.71 17.08
CA ILE A 140 -33.48 4.65 17.02
C ILE A 140 -33.11 3.66 15.92
N ARG A 141 -32.16 4.04 15.07
CA ARG A 141 -31.65 3.22 13.96
C ARG A 141 -30.14 3.12 14.05
N PHE A 142 -29.65 1.91 13.83
CA PHE A 142 -28.23 1.56 13.76
C PHE A 142 -27.87 1.30 12.31
N ARG A 143 -26.67 1.71 11.91
CA ARG A 143 -26.14 1.52 10.57
C ARG A 143 -24.62 1.38 10.62
N PHE A 144 -24.10 0.42 9.86
CA PHE A 144 -22.69 0.30 9.53
C PHE A 144 -22.52 0.56 8.03
N ASP A 145 -21.48 1.27 7.65
CA ASP A 145 -21.22 1.74 6.29
C ASP A 145 -19.75 1.58 5.89
N ILE A 146 -19.51 1.32 4.60
CA ILE A 146 -18.26 1.62 3.90
C ILE A 146 -18.65 2.45 2.67
N TYR A 147 -17.91 3.53 2.35
CA TYR A 147 -18.23 4.44 1.24
C TYR A 147 -16.97 4.68 0.38
N MET A 148 -17.05 4.34 -0.91
CA MET A 148 -15.94 4.40 -1.87
C MET A 148 -16.31 5.17 -3.14
N HIS A 149 -15.35 5.42 -4.03
CA HIS A 149 -15.66 5.85 -5.40
C HIS A 149 -16.38 4.71 -6.15
N LYS A 150 -17.24 5.02 -7.13
CA LYS A 150 -18.06 3.99 -7.81
C LYS A 150 -17.25 2.89 -8.51
N ASP A 151 -15.99 3.16 -8.84
CA ASP A 151 -15.08 2.20 -9.51
C ASP A 151 -14.67 1.05 -8.58
N ASP A 152 -14.88 1.17 -7.26
CA ASP A 152 -14.66 0.11 -6.27
C ASP A 152 -15.95 -0.66 -5.94
N SER A 153 -16.99 -0.53 -6.78
CA SER A 153 -18.29 -1.16 -6.50
C SER A 153 -18.24 -2.69 -6.56
N GLU A 154 -17.38 -3.29 -7.38
CA GLU A 154 -17.17 -4.74 -7.40
C GLU A 154 -16.55 -5.25 -6.08
N MET A 155 -15.62 -4.49 -5.49
CA MET A 155 -15.08 -4.78 -4.15
C MET A 155 -16.19 -4.77 -3.09
N LEU A 156 -17.10 -3.79 -3.14
CA LEU A 156 -18.21 -3.71 -2.19
C LEU A 156 -19.26 -4.82 -2.41
N LYS A 157 -19.47 -5.29 -3.66
CA LYS A 157 -20.30 -6.49 -3.93
C LYS A 157 -19.66 -7.74 -3.34
N TYR A 158 -18.36 -7.95 -3.59
CA TYR A 158 -17.61 -9.06 -3.02
C TYR A 158 -17.68 -9.10 -1.49
N ILE A 159 -17.61 -7.94 -0.81
CA ILE A 159 -17.85 -7.86 0.64
C ILE A 159 -19.25 -8.35 1.03
N ALA A 160 -20.30 -7.88 0.35
CA ALA A 160 -21.68 -8.27 0.64
C ALA A 160 -21.94 -9.77 0.39
N GLU A 161 -21.37 -10.31 -0.69
CA GLU A 161 -21.44 -11.72 -1.05
C GLU A 161 -20.70 -12.61 -0.05
N ARG A 162 -19.47 -12.23 0.33
CA ARG A 162 -18.65 -12.96 1.31
C ARG A 162 -19.25 -12.97 2.71
N LEU A 163 -19.81 -11.85 3.16
CA LEU A 163 -20.44 -11.75 4.48
C LEU A 163 -21.89 -12.30 4.50
N GLY A 164 -22.51 -12.49 3.34
CA GLY A 164 -23.90 -12.94 3.19
C GLY A 164 -24.94 -11.94 3.75
N VAL A 165 -24.54 -10.69 3.98
CA VAL A 165 -25.36 -9.65 4.64
C VAL A 165 -25.14 -8.27 4.04
N GLY A 166 -26.01 -7.32 4.39
CA GLY A 166 -25.91 -5.94 3.90
C GLY A 166 -26.35 -5.77 2.43
N ARG A 167 -26.14 -4.56 1.90
CA ARG A 167 -26.51 -4.18 0.52
C ARG A 167 -25.52 -3.18 -0.05
N VAL A 168 -25.25 -3.28 -1.35
CA VAL A 168 -24.47 -2.29 -2.10
C VAL A 168 -25.39 -1.31 -2.80
N TYR A 169 -25.07 -0.03 -2.70
CA TYR A 169 -25.69 1.05 -3.44
C TYR A 169 -24.64 1.67 -4.36
N ILE A 170 -24.99 1.96 -5.61
CA ILE A 170 -24.11 2.59 -6.60
C ILE A 170 -24.81 3.87 -7.07
N GLY A 171 -24.07 4.98 -7.11
CA GLY A 171 -24.50 6.27 -7.63
C GLY A 171 -23.46 6.87 -8.58
N ASP A 172 -23.75 8.06 -9.11
CA ASP A 172 -23.04 8.65 -10.26
C ASP A 172 -21.52 8.78 -10.11
N HIS A 173 -21.05 8.92 -8.86
CA HIS A 173 -19.63 9.08 -8.49
C HIS A 173 -19.19 8.21 -7.30
N PHE A 174 -20.09 7.48 -6.65
CA PHE A 174 -19.80 6.74 -5.42
C PHE A 174 -20.43 5.36 -5.39
N THR A 175 -19.96 4.52 -4.49
CA THR A 175 -20.65 3.31 -4.07
C THR A 175 -20.55 3.15 -2.56
N SER A 176 -21.54 2.51 -1.94
CA SER A 176 -21.51 2.22 -0.50
C SER A 176 -22.09 0.86 -0.16
N TYR A 177 -21.40 0.17 0.73
CA TYR A 177 -21.86 -1.06 1.37
C TYR A 177 -22.52 -0.67 2.70
N VAL A 178 -23.74 -1.16 2.92
CA VAL A 178 -24.61 -0.69 4.00
C VAL A 178 -25.23 -1.86 4.73
N VAL A 179 -25.05 -1.90 6.05
CA VAL A 179 -25.71 -2.85 6.95
C VAL A 179 -26.58 -2.08 7.94
N SER A 180 -27.87 -2.38 8.02
CA SER A 180 -28.82 -1.62 8.86
C SER A 180 -30.02 -2.42 9.40
N ASN A 181 -30.15 -3.71 9.06
CA ASN A 181 -31.12 -4.58 9.71
C ASN A 181 -30.50 -5.19 10.98
N GLN A 182 -31.34 -5.57 11.94
CA GLN A 182 -30.89 -6.06 13.26
C GLN A 182 -30.00 -7.31 13.17
N LYS A 183 -30.39 -8.32 12.40
CA LYS A 183 -29.67 -9.61 12.34
C LYS A 183 -28.31 -9.44 11.68
N ASP A 184 -28.26 -8.75 10.54
CA ASP A 184 -27.01 -8.48 9.83
C ASP A 184 -26.03 -7.66 10.67
N LEU A 185 -26.53 -6.68 11.44
CA LEU A 185 -25.69 -5.88 12.35
C LEU A 185 -25.11 -6.72 13.50
N LEU A 186 -25.82 -7.77 13.95
CA LEU A 186 -25.26 -8.71 14.92
C LEU A 186 -24.07 -9.48 14.33
N ASN A 187 -24.13 -9.89 13.05
CA ASN A 187 -23.00 -10.54 12.38
C ASN A 187 -21.79 -9.59 12.29
N ILE A 188 -22.00 -8.33 11.91
CA ILE A 188 -20.94 -7.30 11.91
C ILE A 188 -20.34 -7.08 13.30
N ILE A 189 -21.17 -7.09 14.36
CA ILE A 189 -20.70 -7.00 15.74
C ILE A 189 -19.87 -8.24 16.13
N SER A 190 -20.32 -9.44 15.77
CA SER A 190 -19.60 -10.69 16.06
C SER A 190 -18.23 -10.77 15.37
N ILE A 191 -18.09 -10.17 14.18
CA ILE A 191 -16.79 -10.06 13.49
C ILE A 191 -15.83 -9.19 14.29
N PHE A 192 -16.21 -7.96 14.65
CA PHE A 192 -15.31 -7.04 15.35
C PHE A 192 -15.13 -7.34 16.85
N ASP A 193 -15.99 -8.17 17.43
CA ASP A 193 -15.75 -8.82 18.74
C ASP A 193 -14.61 -9.85 18.68
N LYS A 194 -14.51 -10.62 17.59
CA LYS A 194 -13.42 -11.60 17.37
C LYS A 194 -12.15 -10.96 16.82
N TYR A 195 -12.30 -9.90 16.02
CA TYR A 195 -11.23 -9.19 15.31
C TYR A 195 -11.26 -7.68 15.63
N PRO A 196 -10.81 -7.24 16.82
CA PRO A 196 -10.89 -5.84 17.25
C PRO A 196 -10.10 -4.88 16.36
N LEU A 197 -10.71 -3.75 16.01
CA LEU A 197 -10.13 -2.70 15.18
C LEU A 197 -8.90 -2.05 15.86
N ASN A 198 -7.90 -1.65 15.06
CA ASN A 198 -6.65 -1.06 15.58
C ASN A 198 -6.75 0.46 15.79
N THR A 199 -7.50 1.17 14.96
CA THR A 199 -7.60 2.64 14.97
C THR A 199 -8.54 3.18 16.06
N THR A 200 -8.68 4.51 16.16
CA THR A 200 -9.66 5.13 17.07
C THR A 200 -11.10 4.73 16.74
N LYS A 201 -11.34 4.17 15.54
CA LYS A 201 -12.62 3.63 15.09
C LYS A 201 -13.12 2.45 15.96
N ASN A 202 -12.22 1.75 16.65
CA ASN A 202 -12.58 0.76 17.68
C ASN A 202 -13.49 1.36 18.77
N LEU A 203 -13.26 2.61 19.18
CA LEU A 203 -14.10 3.31 20.16
C LEU A 203 -15.52 3.55 19.60
N ASN A 204 -15.63 3.86 18.30
CA ASN A 204 -16.92 4.00 17.62
C ASN A 204 -17.65 2.66 17.54
N PHE A 205 -16.94 1.56 17.27
CA PHE A 205 -17.49 0.21 17.31
C PHE A 205 -18.02 -0.15 18.71
N ILE A 206 -17.25 0.09 19.77
CA ILE A 206 -17.64 -0.20 21.16
C ILE A 206 -18.88 0.62 21.57
N SER A 207 -18.91 1.92 21.29
CA SER A 207 -20.09 2.77 21.51
C SER A 207 -21.30 2.28 20.70
N PHE A 208 -21.10 1.90 19.44
CA PHE A 208 -22.14 1.36 18.56
C PHE A 208 -22.74 0.06 19.12
N LYS A 209 -21.90 -0.91 19.50
CA LYS A 209 -22.28 -2.17 20.13
C LYS A 209 -23.07 -1.94 21.43
N LYS A 210 -22.58 -1.04 22.30
CA LYS A 210 -23.24 -0.68 23.56
C LYS A 210 -24.64 -0.10 23.32
N GLY A 211 -24.77 0.82 22.36
CA GLY A 211 -26.06 1.37 21.96
C GLY A 211 -26.99 0.31 21.35
N TYR A 212 -26.46 -0.57 20.49
CA TYR A 212 -27.21 -1.66 19.85
C TYR A 212 -27.80 -2.62 20.89
N ILE A 213 -26.98 -3.08 21.84
CA ILE A 213 -27.41 -4.00 22.91
C ILE A 213 -28.50 -3.35 23.78
N LEU A 214 -28.29 -2.10 24.23
CA LEU A 214 -29.29 -1.37 25.02
C LEU A 214 -30.61 -1.18 24.28
N TYR A 215 -30.57 -0.99 22.95
CA TYR A 215 -31.77 -0.82 22.15
C TYR A 215 -32.50 -2.14 21.88
N TYR A 216 -31.80 -3.20 21.47
CA TYR A 216 -32.43 -4.43 20.99
C TYR A 216 -32.72 -5.45 22.09
N ASN A 217 -32.03 -5.40 23.25
CA ASN A 217 -32.31 -6.26 24.40
C ASN A 217 -33.28 -5.61 25.41
N ARG A 218 -33.96 -4.51 25.03
CA ARG A 218 -34.96 -3.84 25.87
C ARG A 218 -36.20 -4.71 26.04
N THR A 219 -36.83 -4.67 27.22
CA THR A 219 -38.06 -5.44 27.53
C THR A 219 -39.32 -4.85 26.89
N SER A 220 -39.39 -3.53 26.69
CA SER A 220 -40.56 -2.85 26.12
C SER A 220 -40.41 -2.61 24.62
N SER A 221 -41.46 -2.89 23.84
CA SER A 221 -41.51 -2.54 22.41
C SER A 221 -41.36 -1.03 22.17
N ARG A 222 -41.81 -0.19 23.12
CA ARG A 222 -41.69 1.28 23.08
C ARG A 222 -40.31 1.75 23.57
N VAL A 223 -39.82 2.86 23.02
CA VAL A 223 -38.57 3.51 23.46
C VAL A 223 -38.89 4.51 24.56
N SER A 224 -38.43 4.26 25.79
CA SER A 224 -38.61 5.22 26.90
C SER A 224 -37.74 6.48 26.71
N PRO A 225 -38.10 7.62 27.34
CA PRO A 225 -37.25 8.81 27.33
C PRO A 225 -35.85 8.54 27.89
N GLU A 226 -35.77 7.79 28.99
CA GLU A 226 -34.52 7.38 29.63
C GLU A 226 -33.62 6.53 28.70
N LEU A 227 -34.19 5.56 27.97
CA LEU A 227 -33.44 4.76 27.00
C LEU A 227 -32.95 5.61 25.82
N ARG A 228 -33.77 6.56 25.37
CA ARG A 228 -33.41 7.53 24.33
C ARG A 228 -32.25 8.42 24.78
N GLU A 229 -32.30 8.91 26.01
CA GLU A 229 -31.23 9.73 26.61
C GLU A 229 -29.93 8.95 26.76
N LYS A 230 -29.98 7.73 27.31
CA LYS A 230 -28.82 6.83 27.44
C LYS A 230 -28.14 6.56 26.09
N ILE A 231 -28.92 6.31 25.03
CA ILE A 231 -28.36 6.09 23.68
C ILE A 231 -27.93 7.39 23.01
N LEU A 232 -28.59 8.52 23.27
CA LEU A 232 -28.17 9.84 22.79
C LEU A 232 -26.82 10.25 23.41
N ASN A 233 -26.60 9.99 24.70
CA ASN A 233 -25.32 10.21 25.37
C ASN A 233 -24.21 9.35 24.73
N ILE A 234 -24.46 8.05 24.48
CA ILE A 234 -23.54 7.17 23.73
C ILE A 234 -23.24 7.73 22.34
N LYS A 235 -24.27 8.11 21.57
CA LYS A 235 -24.12 8.73 20.23
C LYS A 235 -23.29 10.02 20.25
N ASN A 236 -23.37 10.78 21.34
CA ASN A 236 -22.59 12.01 21.51
C ASN A 236 -21.12 11.75 21.89
N HIS A 237 -20.75 10.49 22.14
CA HIS A 237 -19.38 9.98 22.27
C HIS A 237 -19.07 9.02 21.11
N MET A 238 -19.25 9.53 19.88
CA MET A 238 -18.95 8.82 18.62
C MET A 238 -18.54 9.78 17.50
N ASN A 239 -17.73 9.27 16.57
CA ASN A 239 -17.34 9.90 15.32
C ASN A 239 -16.78 11.32 15.52
N LYS A 240 -17.36 12.35 14.89
CA LYS A 240 -16.91 13.75 15.02
C LYS A 240 -17.11 14.35 16.41
N LEU A 241 -17.89 13.71 17.28
CA LEU A 241 -18.13 14.15 18.66
C LEU A 241 -17.23 13.44 19.67
N GLN A 242 -16.44 12.44 19.24
CA GLN A 242 -15.51 11.76 20.13
C GLN A 242 -14.33 12.67 20.48
N VAL A 243 -14.11 12.87 21.78
CA VAL A 243 -13.02 13.69 22.33
C VAL A 243 -11.98 12.89 23.13
N ASN A 244 -12.34 11.70 23.62
CA ASN A 244 -11.43 10.78 24.30
C ASN A 244 -10.94 9.71 23.31
N PHE A 245 -9.63 9.58 23.16
CA PHE A 245 -9.01 8.61 22.23
C PHE A 245 -8.24 7.49 22.95
N LYS A 246 -8.33 7.38 24.28
CA LYS A 246 -7.78 6.22 25.01
C LYS A 246 -8.59 4.96 24.65
N GLN A 247 -7.91 3.95 24.15
CA GLN A 247 -8.47 2.61 23.96
C GLN A 247 -8.79 1.95 25.32
N PRO A 248 -9.64 0.90 25.35
CA PRO A 248 -9.85 0.09 26.55
C PRO A 248 -8.54 -0.54 27.05
N ASP A 249 -8.43 -0.75 28.36
CA ASP A 249 -7.31 -1.49 28.94
C ASP A 249 -7.28 -2.93 28.41
N GLY A 250 -6.12 -3.39 27.95
CA GLY A 250 -5.96 -4.67 27.24
C GLY A 250 -6.24 -4.62 25.73
N HIS A 251 -6.47 -3.46 25.13
CA HIS A 251 -6.43 -3.30 23.67
C HIS A 251 -5.00 -3.38 23.14
N GLU A 252 -4.80 -4.13 22.05
CA GLU A 252 -3.50 -4.37 21.42
C GLU A 252 -3.61 -4.08 19.92
N ILE A 253 -2.63 -3.36 19.37
CA ILE A 253 -2.55 -3.08 17.93
C ILE A 253 -1.97 -4.32 17.22
N LYS A 254 -2.78 -4.99 16.39
CA LYS A 254 -2.42 -6.24 15.72
C LYS A 254 -2.31 -6.05 14.22
N ILE A 255 -1.06 -5.96 13.75
CA ILE A 255 -0.73 -5.83 12.33
C ILE A 255 -0.55 -7.23 11.74
N THR A 256 -1.36 -7.57 10.74
CA THR A 256 -1.25 -8.80 9.95
C THR A 256 -1.07 -8.44 8.47
N PRO A 257 -0.60 -9.36 7.61
CA PRO A 257 -0.39 -9.05 6.20
C PRO A 257 -1.65 -8.54 5.50
N TYR A 258 -2.78 -9.21 5.74
CA TYR A 258 -4.05 -8.87 5.13
C TYR A 258 -4.72 -7.64 5.76
N TRP A 259 -4.61 -7.43 7.08
CA TRP A 259 -5.07 -6.18 7.70
C TRP A 259 -4.31 -4.97 7.15
N LEU A 260 -2.98 -5.07 6.98
CA LEU A 260 -2.19 -3.98 6.42
C LEU A 260 -2.52 -3.75 4.93
N LEU A 261 -2.82 -4.81 4.18
CA LEU A 261 -3.33 -4.67 2.81
C LEU A 261 -4.69 -3.95 2.79
N GLY A 262 -5.67 -4.38 3.57
CA GLY A 262 -6.99 -3.75 3.62
C GLY A 262 -6.92 -2.25 3.97
N LEU A 263 -6.10 -1.88 4.95
CA LEU A 263 -5.87 -0.47 5.28
C LEU A 263 -5.11 0.27 4.17
N THR A 264 -4.18 -0.40 3.47
CA THR A 264 -3.51 0.15 2.28
C THR A 264 -4.48 0.36 1.12
N GLU A 265 -5.49 -0.49 0.96
CA GLU A 265 -6.53 -0.38 -0.09
C GLU A 265 -7.55 0.75 0.18
N GLY A 266 -7.69 1.21 1.43
CA GLY A 266 -8.26 2.52 1.76
C GLY A 266 -7.21 3.65 1.71
N GLU A 267 -6.47 3.82 2.81
CA GLU A 267 -5.64 4.99 3.16
C GLU A 267 -4.21 5.01 2.55
N GLY A 268 -3.82 3.93 1.87
CA GLY A 268 -2.50 3.81 1.23
C GLY A 268 -2.40 4.53 -0.12
N TYR A 269 -1.20 4.92 -0.54
CA TYR A 269 -0.95 5.51 -1.85
C TYR A 269 0.35 5.01 -2.50
N PHE A 270 0.37 5.00 -3.83
CA PHE A 270 1.55 4.73 -4.66
C PHE A 270 1.76 5.91 -5.62
N SER A 271 2.95 6.52 -5.59
CA SER A 271 3.23 7.75 -6.32
C SER A 271 4.59 7.79 -6.99
N VAL A 272 4.68 8.57 -8.07
CA VAL A 272 5.89 8.81 -8.86
C VAL A 272 6.08 10.31 -9.03
N ALA A 273 7.16 10.87 -8.48
CA ALA A 273 7.42 12.31 -8.58
C ALA A 273 7.84 12.70 -10.01
N SER A 274 6.99 13.46 -10.72
CA SER A 274 7.05 13.65 -12.18
C SER A 274 8.38 14.17 -12.75
N LYS A 275 9.17 14.91 -11.96
CA LYS A 275 10.48 15.46 -12.38
C LYS A 275 11.69 14.58 -12.03
N THR A 276 11.59 13.75 -10.99
CA THR A 276 12.73 13.00 -10.42
C THR A 276 12.55 11.48 -10.49
N LEU A 277 11.37 11.04 -10.94
CA LEU A 277 10.91 9.65 -10.91
C LEU A 277 11.17 8.99 -9.54
N ARG A 278 11.02 9.76 -8.45
CA ARG A 278 11.06 9.22 -7.09
C ARG A 278 9.80 8.39 -6.89
N MET A 279 9.99 7.08 -6.76
CA MET A 279 8.94 6.13 -6.38
C MET A 279 8.70 6.31 -4.89
N GLU A 280 7.45 6.46 -4.47
CA GLU A 280 7.11 6.65 -3.07
C GLU A 280 5.79 5.92 -2.72
N PHE A 281 5.89 4.98 -1.78
CA PHE A 281 4.77 4.35 -1.09
C PHE A 281 4.52 5.08 0.25
N GLY A 282 3.29 5.03 0.74
CA GLY A 282 3.00 5.29 2.14
C GLY A 282 1.52 5.21 2.48
N LEU A 283 1.22 5.58 3.73
CA LEU A 283 -0.08 5.46 4.36
C LEU A 283 -0.25 6.63 5.34
N GLY A 284 -1.39 7.33 5.26
CA GLY A 284 -1.73 8.45 6.13
C GLY A 284 -2.83 8.10 7.13
N LEU A 285 -2.75 8.61 8.35
CA LEU A 285 -3.82 8.55 9.36
C LEU A 285 -3.89 9.90 10.11
N THR A 286 -4.82 10.06 11.05
CA THR A 286 -4.80 11.24 11.93
C THR A 286 -3.61 11.17 12.89
N ALA A 287 -3.09 12.30 13.36
CA ALA A 287 -1.91 12.30 14.24
C ALA A 287 -2.15 11.62 15.61
N GLY A 288 -3.40 11.44 16.02
CA GLY A 288 -3.75 10.65 17.21
C GLY A 288 -3.60 9.13 17.01
N GLU A 289 -3.40 8.67 15.78
CA GLU A 289 -3.25 7.26 15.39
C GLU A 289 -1.80 6.91 15.04
N ILE A 290 -0.85 7.74 15.47
CA ILE A 290 0.58 7.53 15.27
C ILE A 290 1.10 6.20 15.85
N GLU A 291 0.52 5.68 16.93
CA GLU A 291 0.87 4.35 17.46
C GLU A 291 0.49 3.21 16.51
N VAL A 292 -0.58 3.36 15.71
CA VAL A 292 -0.91 2.42 14.64
C VAL A 292 0.15 2.49 13.52
N LEU A 293 0.57 3.69 13.14
CA LEU A 293 1.63 3.88 12.14
C LEU A 293 3.00 3.36 12.62
N LYS A 294 3.32 3.43 13.92
CA LYS A 294 4.50 2.79 14.52
C LYS A 294 4.41 1.27 14.44
N GLY A 295 3.27 0.67 14.82
CA GLY A 295 3.07 -0.78 14.67
C GLY A 295 3.25 -1.24 13.22
N ILE A 296 2.75 -0.47 12.24
CA ILE A 296 2.98 -0.73 10.82
C ILE A 296 4.46 -0.56 10.45
N GLN A 297 5.14 0.46 10.98
CA GLN A 297 6.57 0.69 10.76
C GLN A 297 7.41 -0.49 11.27
N GLU A 298 7.13 -0.99 12.48
CA GLU A 298 7.80 -2.14 13.08
C GLU A 298 7.53 -3.43 12.30
N PHE A 299 6.26 -3.70 11.95
CA PHE A 299 5.88 -4.84 11.10
C PHE A 299 6.60 -4.82 9.75
N LEU A 300 6.60 -3.68 9.05
CA LEU A 300 7.25 -3.54 7.75
C LEU A 300 8.79 -3.60 7.83
N LEU A 301 9.40 -3.15 8.93
CA LEU A 301 10.84 -3.32 9.18
C LEU A 301 11.20 -4.77 9.54
N GLY A 302 10.27 -5.55 10.08
CA GLY A 302 10.42 -6.99 10.36
C GLY A 302 10.22 -7.90 9.14
N LEU A 303 9.81 -7.38 7.98
CA LEU A 303 9.61 -8.18 6.78
C LEU A 303 10.93 -8.73 6.20
N PRO A 304 10.94 -9.95 5.64
CA PRO A 304 12.13 -10.54 5.03
C PRO A 304 12.54 -9.81 3.75
N GLY A 305 13.83 -9.51 3.63
CA GLY A 305 14.45 -8.98 2.42
C GLY A 305 15.80 -8.31 2.70
N GLN A 306 16.55 -7.98 1.66
CA GLN A 306 17.88 -7.36 1.79
C GLN A 306 17.89 -5.95 1.19
N TYR A 307 18.19 -4.93 2.01
CA TYR A 307 18.24 -3.53 1.59
C TYR A 307 19.47 -2.83 2.18
N LYS A 308 19.95 -1.77 1.50
CA LYS A 308 21.17 -1.04 1.91
C LYS A 308 20.81 0.12 2.83
N ILE A 309 21.27 0.06 4.09
CA ILE A 309 21.27 1.20 4.99
C ILE A 309 22.57 2.01 4.75
N THR A 310 22.46 3.32 4.59
CA THR A 310 23.62 4.22 4.47
C THR A 310 23.63 5.24 5.62
N ARG A 311 24.77 5.92 5.84
CA ARG A 311 24.86 7.03 6.82
C ARG A 311 23.90 8.20 6.55
N LYS A 312 23.26 8.27 5.36
CA LYS A 312 22.23 9.27 5.00
C LYS A 312 20.82 8.66 4.91
N ASP A 313 20.71 7.35 5.06
CA ASP A 313 19.49 6.56 4.82
C ASP A 313 19.19 5.64 6.00
N THR A 314 19.55 6.04 7.23
CA THR A 314 19.23 5.32 8.47
C THR A 314 17.73 5.17 8.67
N ASN A 315 16.95 6.18 8.26
CA ASN A 315 15.49 6.12 8.26
C ASN A 315 14.98 5.60 6.92
N VAL A 316 14.71 4.29 6.84
CA VAL A 316 14.28 3.58 5.63
C VAL A 316 12.76 3.68 5.42
N LEU A 317 11.99 3.67 6.51
CA LEU A 317 10.55 3.95 6.56
C LEU A 317 10.32 5.18 7.42
N GLY A 318 10.16 6.33 6.77
CA GLY A 318 9.94 7.61 7.46
C GLY A 318 8.56 7.67 8.09
N LEU A 319 8.50 8.11 9.35
CA LEU A 319 7.28 8.50 10.05
C LEU A 319 7.33 10.01 10.29
N LEU A 320 6.30 10.74 9.84
CA LEU A 320 6.20 12.19 9.95
C LEU A 320 4.83 12.58 10.49
N VAL A 321 4.79 13.58 11.38
CA VAL A 321 3.56 14.30 11.75
C VAL A 321 3.60 15.67 11.06
N SER A 322 2.57 15.98 10.26
CA SER A 322 2.36 17.33 9.76
C SER A 322 1.44 18.10 10.69
N SER A 323 1.71 19.39 10.87
CA SER A 323 0.77 20.32 11.50
C SER A 323 -0.60 20.29 10.81
N LYS A 324 -1.65 20.71 11.51
CA LYS A 324 -2.96 20.93 10.88
C LYS A 324 -2.83 21.94 9.73
N ALA A 325 -3.72 21.84 8.75
CA ALA A 325 -3.81 22.85 7.70
C ALA A 325 -4.39 24.16 8.27
N LYS A 326 -4.46 25.20 7.44
CA LYS A 326 -4.85 26.56 7.88
C LYS A 326 -6.36 26.72 8.11
N ASP A 327 -7.17 25.72 7.81
CA ASP A 327 -8.60 25.69 8.10
C ASP A 327 -8.86 25.24 9.56
N GLU A 328 -10.00 25.65 10.10
CA GLU A 328 -10.33 25.43 11.51
C GLU A 328 -10.70 23.96 11.83
N ASN A 329 -11.05 23.17 10.81
CA ASN A 329 -11.62 21.83 10.97
C ASN A 329 -10.63 20.69 10.70
N SER A 330 -9.44 20.95 10.15
CA SER A 330 -8.45 19.90 9.91
C SER A 330 -7.76 19.44 11.19
N LYS A 331 -7.69 18.11 11.36
CA LYS A 331 -6.81 17.49 12.34
C LYS A 331 -5.38 17.46 11.79
N PRO A 332 -4.34 17.56 12.63
CA PRO A 332 -2.98 17.18 12.23
C PRO A 332 -2.97 15.73 11.72
N MET A 333 -2.14 15.43 10.73
CA MET A 333 -2.01 14.10 10.14
C MET A 333 -0.66 13.49 10.47
N ALA A 334 -0.61 12.17 10.57
CA ALA A 334 0.63 11.41 10.60
C ALA A 334 0.72 10.54 9.35
N ARG A 335 1.94 10.30 8.86
CA ARG A 335 2.20 9.62 7.60
C ARG A 335 3.43 8.72 7.72
N LEU A 336 3.23 7.43 7.46
CA LEU A 336 4.30 6.48 7.20
C LEU A 336 4.61 6.48 5.70
N TYR A 337 5.88 6.50 5.31
CA TYR A 337 6.27 6.57 3.89
C TYR A 337 7.68 6.02 3.63
N THR A 338 7.93 5.54 2.42
CA THR A 338 9.29 5.27 1.95
C THR A 338 9.47 5.62 0.48
N TYR A 339 10.67 6.11 0.17
CA TYR A 339 11.15 6.41 -1.18
C TYR A 339 12.51 5.72 -1.45
N LYS A 340 12.92 4.76 -0.61
CA LYS A 340 14.22 4.07 -0.73
C LYS A 340 14.09 2.92 -1.74
N THR A 341 14.64 3.09 -2.94
CA THR A 341 14.50 2.14 -4.07
C THR A 341 14.84 0.70 -3.69
N ASP A 342 15.95 0.47 -2.97
CA ASP A 342 16.38 -0.87 -2.54
C ASP A 342 15.33 -1.55 -1.65
N TYR A 343 14.79 -0.86 -0.64
CA TYR A 343 13.77 -1.39 0.25
C TYR A 343 12.42 -1.59 -0.44
N ILE A 344 12.04 -0.65 -1.33
CA ILE A 344 10.85 -0.80 -2.19
C ILE A 344 10.96 -2.06 -3.06
N THR A 345 12.11 -2.25 -3.73
CA THR A 345 12.32 -3.34 -4.69
C THR A 345 12.47 -4.70 -4.00
N ASN A 346 13.15 -4.74 -2.85
CA ASN A 346 13.59 -6.01 -2.23
C ASN A 346 12.79 -6.43 -1.00
N VAL A 347 11.85 -5.59 -0.52
CA VAL A 347 10.97 -5.89 0.63
C VAL A 347 9.51 -5.63 0.28
N LEU A 348 9.13 -4.39 -0.06
CA LEU A 348 7.72 -4.03 -0.26
C LEU A 348 7.10 -4.68 -1.50
N VAL A 349 7.81 -4.73 -2.63
CA VAL A 349 7.27 -5.36 -3.85
C VAL A 349 7.08 -6.88 -3.66
N PRO A 350 8.06 -7.66 -3.16
CA PRO A 350 7.85 -9.08 -2.83
C PRO A 350 6.71 -9.31 -1.83
N TYR A 351 6.59 -8.44 -0.82
CA TYR A 351 5.48 -8.49 0.14
C TYR A 351 4.12 -8.28 -0.53
N PHE A 352 3.92 -7.17 -1.26
CA PHE A 352 2.65 -6.85 -1.91
C PHE A 352 2.30 -7.75 -3.09
N ASP A 353 3.29 -8.41 -3.71
CA ASP A 353 3.09 -9.45 -4.73
C ASP A 353 2.69 -10.81 -4.13
N SER A 354 2.86 -11.02 -2.82
CA SER A 354 2.46 -12.26 -2.12
C SER A 354 1.00 -12.27 -1.66
N LEU A 355 0.27 -11.17 -1.83
CA LEU A 355 -1.08 -10.97 -1.29
C LEU A 355 -2.11 -10.79 -2.42
N THR A 356 -3.33 -11.26 -2.20
CA THR A 356 -4.45 -11.02 -3.12
C THR A 356 -5.15 -9.71 -2.79
N TRP A 357 -5.14 -8.78 -3.74
CA TRP A 357 -5.80 -7.47 -3.68
C TRP A 357 -7.29 -7.58 -4.05
N LEU A 358 -8.09 -6.60 -3.63
CA LEU A 358 -9.55 -6.61 -3.87
C LEU A 358 -10.15 -5.27 -4.33
N SER A 359 -9.41 -4.16 -4.22
CA SER A 359 -9.78 -2.83 -4.73
C SER A 359 -9.11 -2.55 -6.08
N LYS A 360 -9.55 -1.48 -6.77
CA LYS A 360 -8.86 -1.01 -8.00
C LYS A 360 -7.42 -0.54 -7.74
N LYS A 361 -7.00 -0.34 -6.48
CA LYS A 361 -5.66 0.17 -6.11
C LYS A 361 -4.55 -0.82 -6.49
N GLU A 362 -4.88 -2.11 -6.71
CA GLU A 362 -3.99 -3.07 -7.35
C GLU A 362 -3.46 -2.55 -8.70
N LEU A 363 -4.31 -1.89 -9.49
CA LEU A 363 -3.93 -1.36 -10.81
C LEU A 363 -2.91 -0.24 -10.69
N ASP A 364 -3.05 0.62 -9.68
CA ASP A 364 -2.09 1.68 -9.36
C ASP A 364 -0.78 1.11 -8.80
N TYR A 365 -0.85 0.09 -7.95
CA TYR A 365 0.33 -0.65 -7.49
C TYR A 365 1.07 -1.34 -8.66
N ARG A 366 0.36 -1.95 -9.61
CA ARG A 366 0.92 -2.62 -10.78
C ARG A 366 1.62 -1.65 -11.73
N ASP A 367 0.98 -0.53 -12.05
CA ASP A 367 1.57 0.53 -12.88
C ASP A 367 2.77 1.19 -12.18
N TRP A 368 2.72 1.37 -10.86
CA TRP A 368 3.86 1.83 -10.05
C TRP A 368 5.03 0.84 -10.09
N LYS A 369 4.77 -0.46 -9.94
CA LYS A 369 5.75 -1.54 -10.05
C LYS A 369 6.34 -1.64 -11.47
N LEU A 370 5.55 -1.38 -12.51
CA LEU A 370 5.99 -1.34 -13.90
C LEU A 370 6.97 -0.18 -14.15
N ILE A 371 6.67 1.02 -13.67
CA ILE A 371 7.58 2.17 -13.69
C ILE A 371 8.86 1.88 -12.89
N LEU A 372 8.76 1.22 -11.72
CA LEU A 372 9.92 0.82 -10.92
C LEU A 372 10.87 -0.11 -11.71
N ARG A 373 10.33 -1.11 -12.42
CA ARG A 373 11.14 -2.00 -13.27
C ARG A 373 11.82 -1.24 -14.42
N LEU A 374 11.08 -0.38 -15.13
CA LEU A 374 11.65 0.47 -16.20
C LEU A 374 12.75 1.41 -15.66
N LYS A 375 12.60 1.88 -14.42
CA LYS A 375 13.59 2.71 -13.74
C LYS A 375 14.85 1.91 -13.34
N ASN A 376 14.68 0.73 -12.74
CA ASN A 376 15.76 -0.13 -12.29
C ASN A 376 16.63 -0.62 -13.46
N GLN A 377 16.04 -0.86 -14.63
CA GLN A 377 16.76 -1.15 -15.87
C GLN A 377 17.24 0.07 -16.66
N GLY A 378 17.20 1.28 -16.08
CA GLY A 378 17.72 2.51 -16.71
C GLY A 378 16.97 2.99 -17.95
N LYS A 379 15.81 2.42 -18.29
CA LYS A 379 15.03 2.75 -19.50
C LYS A 379 14.58 4.21 -19.51
N HIS A 380 14.37 4.79 -18.33
CA HIS A 380 14.04 6.21 -18.13
C HIS A 380 15.09 7.23 -18.65
N PHE A 381 16.29 6.80 -19.05
CA PHE A 381 17.25 7.65 -19.77
C PHE A 381 17.01 7.68 -21.29
N MET A 382 16.33 6.68 -21.85
CA MET A 382 15.90 6.61 -23.25
C MET A 382 14.61 7.43 -23.44
N ASP A 383 14.41 8.07 -24.60
CA ASP A 383 13.23 8.93 -24.81
C ASP A 383 11.92 8.15 -24.91
N GLU A 384 11.92 6.99 -25.57
CA GLU A 384 10.79 6.04 -25.55
C GLU A 384 10.44 5.58 -24.13
N GLY A 385 11.46 5.34 -23.28
CA GLY A 385 11.26 5.00 -21.87
C GLY A 385 10.67 6.15 -21.05
N LYS A 386 10.99 7.41 -21.38
CA LYS A 386 10.35 8.61 -20.79
C LYS A 386 8.91 8.74 -21.25
N GLU A 387 8.62 8.52 -22.54
CA GLU A 387 7.26 8.51 -23.09
C GLU A 387 6.39 7.47 -22.38
N VAL A 388 6.83 6.21 -22.34
CA VAL A 388 6.08 5.11 -21.72
C VAL A 388 5.88 5.33 -20.22
N ILE A 389 6.91 5.76 -19.48
CA ILE A 389 6.75 6.10 -18.05
C ILE A 389 5.77 7.27 -17.85
N SER A 390 5.78 8.27 -18.73
CA SER A 390 4.83 9.39 -18.69
C SER A 390 3.40 8.92 -18.97
N LEU A 391 3.20 8.06 -19.97
CA LEU A 391 1.90 7.49 -20.32
C LEU A 391 1.32 6.64 -19.18
N ILE A 392 2.13 5.78 -18.56
CA ILE A 392 1.73 5.00 -17.37
C ILE A 392 1.38 5.95 -16.22
N ALA A 393 2.29 6.86 -15.85
CA ALA A 393 2.10 7.77 -14.70
C ALA A 393 0.86 8.67 -14.86
N ASN A 394 0.53 9.06 -16.08
CA ASN A 394 -0.68 9.84 -16.38
C ASN A 394 -1.96 8.99 -16.41
N GLY A 395 -1.89 7.65 -16.41
CA GLY A 395 -3.04 6.75 -16.28
C GLY A 395 -3.35 6.30 -14.85
N MET A 396 -2.50 6.65 -13.87
CA MET A 396 -2.59 6.19 -12.48
C MET A 396 -3.44 7.08 -11.57
N ASN A 397 -3.82 6.51 -10.42
CA ASN A 397 -4.48 7.16 -9.29
C ASN A 397 -5.74 7.91 -9.73
N ASN A 398 -5.83 9.22 -9.42
CA ASN A 398 -6.98 10.05 -9.77
C ASN A 398 -7.28 10.08 -11.28
N ASN A 399 -6.29 9.87 -12.15
CA ASN A 399 -6.50 9.87 -13.60
C ASN A 399 -7.09 8.56 -14.14
N ARG A 400 -7.09 7.49 -13.33
CA ARG A 400 -7.77 6.22 -13.64
C ARG A 400 -9.29 6.30 -13.41
N LEU A 401 -9.73 7.21 -12.54
CA LEU A 401 -11.12 7.28 -12.09
C LEU A 401 -12.07 7.61 -13.26
N SER A 402 -13.18 6.88 -13.34
CA SER A 402 -14.20 7.09 -14.39
C SER A 402 -14.88 8.47 -14.35
N SER A 403 -14.70 9.21 -13.26
CA SER A 403 -15.11 10.61 -13.07
C SER A 403 -14.14 11.64 -13.69
N ASN A 404 -12.89 11.25 -13.96
CA ASN A 404 -11.81 12.14 -14.40
C ASN A 404 -11.38 11.91 -15.86
N LEU A 405 -12.31 11.49 -16.73
CA LEU A 405 -12.03 11.25 -18.15
C LEU A 405 -11.38 12.49 -18.82
N PRO A 406 -10.26 12.32 -19.56
CA PRO A 406 -9.45 13.44 -20.03
C PRO A 406 -10.18 14.27 -21.10
N LYS A 407 -10.40 15.55 -20.80
CA LYS A 407 -10.98 16.52 -21.73
C LYS A 407 -10.01 16.77 -22.89
N LYS A 408 -10.30 16.15 -24.05
CA LYS A 408 -9.47 16.07 -25.27
C LYS A 408 -8.16 15.29 -25.10
N ARG A 409 -8.17 14.00 -25.48
CA ARG A 409 -6.96 13.32 -25.98
C ARG A 409 -6.68 13.83 -27.40
N THR A 410 -5.72 14.74 -27.57
CA THR A 410 -5.24 15.18 -28.89
C THR A 410 -4.08 14.30 -29.35
N ASN A 411 -4.31 13.57 -30.45
CA ASN A 411 -3.36 12.76 -31.22
C ASN A 411 -2.86 11.48 -30.51
N LEU A 412 -2.95 10.35 -31.25
CA LEU A 412 -2.58 8.98 -30.85
C LEU A 412 -2.99 8.55 -29.42
N SER A 413 -4.28 8.31 -29.26
CA SER A 413 -4.88 7.70 -28.06
C SER A 413 -4.57 6.19 -27.96
N LEU A 414 -3.37 5.82 -27.50
CA LEU A 414 -3.05 4.44 -27.11
C LEU A 414 -4.00 3.91 -26.00
N SER A 415 -4.28 2.62 -26.03
CA SER A 415 -5.02 1.91 -24.96
C SER A 415 -4.13 1.65 -23.74
N SER A 416 -4.71 1.19 -22.62
CA SER A 416 -3.90 0.83 -21.44
C SER A 416 -3.06 -0.43 -21.73
N GLU A 417 -3.63 -1.32 -22.53
CA GLU A 417 -3.07 -2.57 -23.04
C GLU A 417 -1.86 -2.29 -23.95
N ASP A 418 -1.95 -1.31 -24.86
CA ASP A 418 -0.83 -0.88 -25.72
C ASP A 418 0.32 -0.29 -24.89
N ILE A 419 0.00 0.53 -23.89
CA ILE A 419 0.99 1.15 -22.99
C ILE A 419 1.71 0.08 -22.16
N GLN A 420 0.97 -0.88 -21.60
CA GLN A 420 1.55 -2.03 -20.90
C GLN A 420 2.38 -2.91 -21.84
N LYS A 421 1.93 -3.15 -23.07
CA LYS A 421 2.69 -3.91 -24.08
C LYS A 421 4.02 -3.24 -24.42
N LYS A 422 4.02 -1.93 -24.76
CA LYS A 422 5.26 -1.15 -24.97
C LYS A 422 6.21 -1.24 -23.76
N ALA A 423 5.68 -1.17 -22.55
CA ALA A 423 6.48 -1.26 -21.33
C ALA A 423 7.11 -2.65 -21.13
N ILE A 424 6.38 -3.73 -21.45
CA ILE A 424 6.88 -5.11 -21.40
C ILE A 424 7.94 -5.34 -22.49
N GLU A 425 7.74 -4.80 -23.69
CA GLU A 425 8.69 -4.83 -24.81
C GLU A 425 10.00 -4.10 -24.45
N LEU A 426 9.91 -2.89 -23.90
CA LEU A 426 11.06 -2.18 -23.35
C LEU A 426 11.81 -2.96 -22.26
N LEU A 427 11.10 -3.76 -21.44
CA LEU A 427 11.68 -4.59 -20.38
C LEU A 427 12.25 -5.93 -20.88
N SER A 428 11.94 -6.37 -22.11
CA SER A 428 12.55 -7.56 -22.71
C SER A 428 13.92 -7.27 -23.32
N LEU A 429 14.13 -6.03 -23.79
CA LEU A 429 15.44 -5.53 -24.18
C LEU A 429 16.42 -5.54 -22.99
N PRO A 430 17.74 -5.74 -23.20
CA PRO A 430 18.73 -5.66 -22.13
C PRO A 430 18.68 -4.35 -21.33
N SER A 431 19.08 -4.41 -20.05
CA SER A 431 19.19 -3.23 -19.19
C SER A 431 20.01 -2.12 -19.87
N ASN A 432 19.57 -0.86 -19.73
CA ASN A 432 20.30 0.31 -20.26
C ASN A 432 21.54 0.64 -19.40
N TYR A 433 21.64 0.06 -18.21
CA TYR A 433 22.83 0.11 -17.38
C TYR A 433 23.84 -0.99 -17.74
N GLU A 434 25.12 -0.69 -17.60
CA GLU A 434 26.22 -1.64 -17.76
C GLU A 434 27.27 -1.41 -16.66
N LEU A 435 27.54 -2.43 -15.85
CA LEU A 435 28.52 -2.36 -14.76
C LEU A 435 29.94 -2.60 -15.31
N GLN A 436 30.82 -1.62 -15.14
CA GLN A 436 32.21 -1.69 -15.58
C GLN A 436 33.11 -2.39 -14.55
N LEU A 437 34.27 -2.88 -15.00
CA LEU A 437 35.26 -3.57 -14.16
C LEU A 437 35.84 -2.70 -13.02
N ASP A 438 35.79 -1.37 -13.12
CA ASP A 438 36.15 -0.46 -12.02
C ASP A 438 34.99 -0.19 -11.04
N GLY A 439 33.80 -0.70 -11.34
CA GLY A 439 32.59 -0.58 -10.54
C GLY A 439 31.72 0.63 -10.92
N LYS A 440 32.11 1.49 -11.86
CA LYS A 440 31.19 2.51 -12.42
C LYS A 440 30.02 1.82 -13.14
N ILE A 441 28.88 2.50 -13.19
CA ILE A 441 27.73 2.04 -13.98
C ILE A 441 27.58 2.99 -15.17
N LEU A 442 27.81 2.49 -16.37
CA LEU A 442 27.58 3.21 -17.63
C LEU A 442 26.08 3.21 -17.96
N ILE A 443 25.59 4.32 -18.50
CA ILE A 443 24.25 4.46 -19.07
C ILE A 443 24.41 4.44 -20.60
N LYS A 444 24.09 3.31 -21.22
CA LYS A 444 24.44 3.04 -22.63
C LYS A 444 23.82 4.05 -23.59
N SER A 445 22.56 4.44 -23.36
CA SER A 445 21.85 5.43 -24.19
C SER A 445 22.42 6.86 -24.14
N SER A 446 23.36 7.17 -23.25
CA SER A 446 23.92 8.53 -23.10
C SER A 446 25.45 8.58 -22.95
N GLY A 447 26.14 7.43 -22.96
CA GLY A 447 27.59 7.34 -22.77
C GLY A 447 28.11 7.85 -21.41
N SER A 448 27.21 8.17 -20.48
CA SER A 448 27.52 8.83 -19.21
C SER A 448 27.42 7.86 -18.03
N TYR A 449 28.10 8.19 -16.93
CA TYR A 449 28.15 7.32 -15.74
C TYR A 449 27.14 7.73 -14.67
N LEU A 450 26.41 6.75 -14.13
CA LEU A 450 25.51 6.95 -13.00
C LEU A 450 26.32 7.32 -11.74
N LYS A 451 25.77 8.24 -10.93
CA LYS A 451 26.42 8.71 -9.69
C LYS A 451 26.41 7.62 -8.60
N GLY A 452 27.44 6.78 -8.60
CA GLY A 452 27.66 5.73 -7.60
C GLY A 452 28.71 4.72 -8.07
N ARG A 453 28.71 3.54 -7.45
CA ARG A 453 29.33 2.32 -8.00
C ARG A 453 28.40 1.13 -7.77
N GLY A 454 28.40 0.17 -8.69
CA GLY A 454 27.70 -1.10 -8.52
C GLY A 454 28.45 -2.05 -7.60
N ASN A 455 27.78 -3.13 -7.19
CA ASN A 455 28.43 -4.25 -6.53
C ASN A 455 29.12 -5.10 -7.62
N LEU A 456 30.45 -5.07 -7.70
CA LEU A 456 31.22 -6.04 -8.48
C LEU A 456 31.21 -7.40 -7.80
N GLY A 457 30.81 -8.43 -8.55
CA GLY A 457 30.97 -9.81 -8.12
C GLY A 457 32.43 -10.25 -8.11
N VAL A 458 32.71 -11.35 -7.42
CA VAL A 458 34.06 -11.92 -7.32
C VAL A 458 33.98 -13.43 -7.53
N LYS A 459 34.53 -13.88 -8.66
CA LYS A 459 34.83 -15.29 -8.90
C LYS A 459 36.18 -15.62 -8.28
N VAL A 460 36.24 -16.74 -7.60
CA VAL A 460 37.46 -17.27 -6.99
C VAL A 460 37.71 -18.64 -7.59
N VAL A 461 38.88 -18.78 -8.21
CA VAL A 461 39.29 -19.96 -8.98
C VAL A 461 40.58 -20.55 -8.40
N ASP A 462 40.86 -21.82 -8.68
CA ASP A 462 42.17 -22.42 -8.42
C ASP A 462 43.22 -21.98 -9.47
N GLU A 463 44.45 -22.50 -9.38
CA GLU A 463 45.54 -22.15 -10.29
C GLU A 463 45.28 -22.68 -11.72
N GLU A 464 44.56 -23.79 -11.84
CA GLU A 464 44.02 -24.36 -13.08
C GLU A 464 42.86 -23.54 -13.67
N GLY A 465 42.29 -22.60 -12.91
CA GLY A 465 41.26 -21.66 -13.35
C GLY A 465 39.81 -22.15 -13.21
N LYS A 466 39.58 -23.30 -12.58
CA LYS A 466 38.27 -23.87 -12.25
C LYS A 466 37.62 -23.09 -11.11
N LEU A 467 36.30 -22.88 -11.20
CA LEU A 467 35.54 -22.09 -10.23
C LEU A 467 35.38 -22.84 -8.90
N ILE A 468 35.87 -22.24 -7.80
CA ILE A 468 35.74 -22.76 -6.43
C ILE A 468 34.63 -22.02 -5.67
N PHE A 469 34.60 -20.68 -5.76
CA PHE A 469 33.57 -19.85 -5.12
C PHE A 469 33.12 -18.71 -6.03
N ASN A 470 31.89 -18.23 -5.85
CA ASN A 470 31.41 -17.00 -6.44
C ASN A 470 30.67 -16.13 -5.40
N PHE A 471 30.86 -14.82 -5.45
CA PHE A 471 30.30 -13.86 -4.50
C PHE A 471 29.65 -12.69 -5.23
N ASN A 472 28.46 -12.28 -4.77
CA ASN A 472 27.72 -11.15 -5.35
C ASN A 472 28.33 -9.77 -5.02
N SER A 473 29.29 -9.70 -4.09
CA SER A 473 30.12 -8.51 -3.90
C SER A 473 31.51 -8.80 -3.33
N ILE A 474 32.43 -7.86 -3.57
CA ILE A 474 33.74 -7.77 -2.91
C ILE A 474 33.63 -7.80 -1.36
N LYS A 475 32.52 -7.32 -0.76
CA LYS A 475 32.33 -7.38 0.70
C LYS A 475 32.03 -8.79 1.18
N ASP A 476 31.17 -9.53 0.47
CA ASP A 476 30.75 -10.87 0.86
C ASP A 476 31.91 -11.85 0.72
N CYS A 477 32.70 -11.71 -0.35
CA CYS A 477 33.98 -12.37 -0.53
C CYS A 477 34.95 -12.06 0.63
N ALA A 478 35.13 -10.78 0.96
CA ALA A 478 36.01 -10.36 2.06
C ALA A 478 35.58 -10.93 3.43
N LEU A 479 34.27 -10.97 3.71
CA LEU A 479 33.71 -11.58 4.91
C LEU A 479 33.96 -13.10 4.95
N PHE A 480 33.73 -13.82 3.84
CA PHE A 480 33.95 -15.27 3.76
C PHE A 480 35.41 -15.67 4.03
N PHE A 481 36.37 -14.93 3.47
CA PHE A 481 37.80 -15.17 3.72
C PHE A 481 38.31 -14.54 5.03
N ASN A 482 37.45 -13.90 5.81
CA ASN A 482 37.80 -13.16 7.04
C ASN A 482 38.95 -12.15 6.84
N VAL A 483 38.90 -11.39 5.75
CA VAL A 483 39.89 -10.34 5.41
C VAL A 483 39.22 -8.99 5.19
N HIS A 484 39.98 -7.90 5.35
CA HIS A 484 39.50 -6.58 4.99
C HIS A 484 39.30 -6.46 3.45
N SER A 485 38.25 -5.78 2.99
CA SER A 485 37.92 -5.70 1.55
C SER A 485 39.01 -5.10 0.67
N ARG A 486 39.91 -4.27 1.23
CA ARG A 486 41.12 -3.78 0.53
C ARG A 486 42.07 -4.91 0.14
N THR A 487 42.10 -6.02 0.89
CA THR A 487 42.87 -7.22 0.54
C THR A 487 42.32 -7.87 -0.72
N ILE A 488 41.00 -8.10 -0.80
CA ILE A 488 40.35 -8.66 -1.99
C ILE A 488 40.55 -7.73 -3.21
N ILE A 489 40.36 -6.42 -3.04
CA ILE A 489 40.65 -5.43 -4.10
C ILE A 489 42.09 -5.54 -4.59
N ARG A 490 43.08 -5.61 -3.69
CA ARG A 490 44.49 -5.78 -4.07
C ARG A 490 44.75 -7.08 -4.83
N LYS A 491 44.10 -8.20 -4.48
CA LYS A 491 44.20 -9.47 -5.22
C LYS A 491 43.59 -9.34 -6.63
N LEU A 492 42.41 -8.72 -6.74
CA LEU A 492 41.72 -8.42 -8.01
C LEU A 492 42.49 -7.45 -8.92
N ASP A 493 43.30 -6.54 -8.36
CA ASP A 493 44.09 -5.54 -9.09
C ASP A 493 45.49 -6.03 -9.48
N GLN A 494 46.10 -6.91 -8.67
CA GLN A 494 47.50 -7.35 -8.86
C GLN A 494 47.64 -8.79 -9.36
N GLY A 495 46.54 -9.54 -9.51
CA GLY A 495 46.55 -10.94 -9.98
C GLY A 495 47.09 -11.97 -8.98
N ASN A 496 47.59 -11.53 -7.82
CA ASN A 496 48.20 -12.38 -6.80
C ASN A 496 47.21 -13.38 -6.17
N THR A 497 47.68 -14.60 -5.89
CA THR A 497 46.93 -15.66 -5.19
C THR A 497 46.70 -15.36 -3.70
N LEU A 498 45.67 -15.94 -3.08
CA LEU A 498 45.51 -16.06 -1.62
C LEU A 498 45.53 -17.53 -1.25
N GLU A 499 46.37 -17.95 -0.30
CA GLU A 499 46.26 -19.29 0.27
C GLU A 499 45.01 -19.37 1.18
N PHE A 500 44.22 -20.43 1.03
CA PHE A 500 43.09 -20.73 1.88
C PHE A 500 42.97 -22.26 2.04
N LYS A 501 43.05 -22.75 3.28
CA LYS A 501 43.00 -24.19 3.62
C LYS A 501 44.02 -25.04 2.83
N GLY A 502 45.22 -24.51 2.57
CA GLY A 502 46.27 -25.20 1.81
C GLY A 502 46.12 -25.17 0.29
N GLN A 503 45.17 -24.42 -0.27
CA GLN A 503 45.04 -24.19 -1.71
C GLN A 503 45.27 -22.71 -2.05
N ASN A 504 46.05 -22.43 -3.10
CA ASN A 504 46.16 -21.10 -3.69
C ASN A 504 44.93 -20.78 -4.53
N LEU A 505 44.35 -19.60 -4.30
CA LEU A 505 43.14 -19.13 -4.98
C LEU A 505 43.39 -17.80 -5.72
N VAL A 506 42.98 -17.71 -6.98
CA VAL A 506 43.05 -16.52 -7.83
C VAL A 506 41.70 -15.81 -7.85
N PHE A 507 41.71 -14.49 -7.71
CA PHE A 507 40.52 -13.65 -7.58
C PHE A 507 40.28 -12.91 -8.89
N LYS A 508 39.11 -13.10 -9.51
CA LYS A 508 38.72 -12.48 -10.78
C LYS A 508 37.42 -11.67 -10.60
N ARG A 509 37.39 -10.47 -11.17
CA ARG A 509 36.20 -9.60 -11.17
C ARG A 509 35.10 -10.25 -11.99
N GLU A 510 33.88 -10.31 -11.45
CA GLU A 510 32.68 -10.63 -12.22
C GLU A 510 31.80 -9.39 -12.36
N VAL A 511 31.49 -9.04 -13.61
CA VAL A 511 30.40 -8.14 -13.94
C VAL A 511 29.11 -8.95 -13.88
N SER A 512 28.41 -8.86 -12.74
CA SER A 512 27.02 -9.30 -12.64
C SER A 512 26.14 -8.40 -13.50
N LEU A 513 25.21 -9.02 -14.24
CA LEU A 513 24.18 -8.28 -14.98
C LEU A 513 23.32 -7.48 -13.99
N LEU A 514 23.10 -6.20 -14.27
CA LEU A 514 22.22 -5.35 -13.48
C LEU A 514 20.75 -5.67 -13.84
N PRO A 515 19.90 -6.03 -12.85
CA PRO A 515 18.54 -6.53 -13.09
C PRO A 515 17.54 -5.48 -13.62
#